data_AF-A0A094KCT1-F1
#
_entry.id   AF-A0A094KCT1-F1
#
_cell.length_a   1.000
_cell.length_b   1.000
_cell.length_c   1.000
_cell.angle_alpha   90.00
_cell.angle_beta   90.00
_cell.angle_gamma   90.00
#
_symmetry.space_group_name_H-M   'P 1'
#
loop_
_entity.id
_entity.type
_entity.pdbx_description
1 polymer ?
#
loop_
_entity_poly.entity_id
_entity_poly.type
_entity_poly.pdbx_seq_one_letter_code
_entity_poly.pdbx_strand_id
1 'polypeptide(L)'
;MRLRFVSFLLLIFSGFSIGIGLPHEICMNAMKGIGPKFDKEIWPSFDKLVCSKGKSPGADDWPFAEKEVLIPLWAKLGKKGLKLPPYKPQIKKLAESIVQECAKKHKTNFCKKPELEKMKGCAIDKAMGFIMGNMDLGDKYGNEANCKIAMKCLEDQSLWDWLEKKVIKFAKKVT
;
A
#
# COMPACT_ATOMS: atom_id res chain seq x y z
N MET A 1 1.92 -20.07 5.31
CA MET A 1 2.77 -19.30 6.24
C MET A 1 3.50 -18.18 5.48
N ARG A 2 2.81 -17.17 4.91
CA ARG A 2 3.42 -16.11 4.05
C ARG A 2 2.40 -15.01 3.67
N LEU A 3 1.78 -14.40 4.69
CA LEU A 3 0.82 -13.29 4.55
C LEU A 3 1.05 -12.37 5.76
N ARG A 4 2.14 -11.61 5.73
CA ARG A 4 2.51 -10.69 6.81
C ARG A 4 2.77 -9.32 6.19
N PHE A 5 2.45 -8.25 6.93
CA PHE A 5 2.82 -6.87 6.62
C PHE A 5 2.46 -6.29 5.24
N VAL A 6 1.50 -6.89 4.54
CA VAL A 6 0.96 -6.24 3.36
C VAL A 6 0.20 -4.96 3.79
N SER A 7 -0.21 -4.75 5.05
CA SER A 7 -1.24 -3.77 5.50
C SER A 7 -0.86 -2.26 5.49
N PHE A 8 0.38 -1.86 5.76
CA PHE A 8 0.79 -0.44 5.77
C PHE A 8 1.08 0.10 4.36
N LEU A 9 1.59 -0.78 3.49
CA LEU A 9 1.78 -0.49 2.07
C LEU A 9 0.60 -0.96 1.22
N LEU A 10 -0.30 -1.84 1.68
CA LEU A 10 -1.63 -2.10 1.11
C LEU A 10 -2.53 -0.90 1.24
N LEU A 11 -2.29 -0.02 2.20
CA LEU A 11 -2.95 1.29 2.24
C LEU A 11 -2.54 2.17 1.06
N ILE A 12 -1.32 1.98 0.57
CA ILE A 12 -0.74 2.71 -0.56
C ILE A 12 -1.02 2.00 -1.88
N PHE A 13 -0.98 0.67 -1.86
CA PHE A 13 -1.28 -0.23 -2.95
C PHE A 13 -2.77 -0.56 -3.04
N SER A 14 -3.63 -0.19 -2.10
CA SER A 14 -5.09 -0.24 -2.28
C SER A 14 -5.50 0.85 -3.26
N GLY A 15 -4.84 2.00 -3.24
CA GLY A 15 -4.95 2.98 -4.32
C GLY A 15 -4.44 2.43 -5.66
N PHE A 16 -3.43 1.56 -5.65
CA PHE A 16 -2.99 0.79 -6.82
C PHE A 16 -4.06 -0.25 -7.23
N SER A 17 -4.68 -0.97 -6.29
CA SER A 17 -5.81 -1.90 -6.50
C SER A 17 -7.05 -1.22 -7.07
N ILE A 18 -7.34 0.00 -6.62
CA ILE A 18 -8.41 0.88 -7.12
C ILE A 18 -8.07 1.41 -8.51
N GLY A 19 -6.79 1.74 -8.74
CA GLY A 19 -6.28 2.15 -10.04
C GLY A 19 -6.09 1.01 -11.03
N ILE A 20 -6.31 -0.24 -10.63
CA ILE A 20 -6.07 -1.45 -11.42
C ILE A 20 -7.37 -2.17 -11.78
N GLY A 21 -8.47 -1.89 -11.07
CA GLY A 21 -9.82 -2.40 -11.34
C GLY A 21 -9.91 -3.91 -11.62
N LEU A 22 -11.13 -4.40 -11.74
CA LEU A 22 -11.43 -5.83 -11.96
C LEU A 22 -12.41 -5.96 -13.11
N PRO A 23 -12.30 -7.01 -13.96
CA PRO A 23 -11.91 -8.38 -13.63
C PRO A 23 -10.75 -8.95 -14.48
N HIS A 24 -9.89 -8.12 -15.06
CA HIS A 24 -8.84 -8.64 -15.94
C HIS A 24 -7.81 -9.44 -15.13
N GLU A 25 -7.49 -10.66 -15.56
CA GLU A 25 -6.58 -11.58 -14.86
C GLU A 25 -5.22 -10.92 -14.55
N ILE A 26 -4.73 -10.13 -15.50
CA ILE A 26 -3.49 -9.35 -15.38
C ILE A 26 -3.54 -8.38 -14.19
N CYS A 27 -4.66 -7.70 -13.99
CA CYS A 27 -4.89 -6.77 -12.89
C CYS A 27 -4.85 -7.52 -11.54
N MET A 28 -5.47 -8.70 -11.48
CA MET A 28 -5.42 -9.59 -10.31
C MET A 28 -4.01 -10.13 -10.03
N ASN A 29 -3.27 -10.52 -11.07
CA ASN A 29 -1.91 -11.03 -10.93
C ASN A 29 -0.94 -9.94 -10.46
N ALA A 30 -1.08 -8.71 -10.96
CA ALA A 30 -0.35 -7.55 -10.46
C ALA A 30 -0.61 -7.35 -8.96
N MET A 31 -1.87 -7.37 -8.53
CA MET A 31 -2.22 -7.22 -7.12
C MET A 31 -1.68 -8.36 -6.25
N LYS A 32 -1.76 -9.61 -6.72
CA LYS A 32 -1.20 -10.78 -6.02
C LYS A 32 0.31 -10.70 -5.87
N GLY A 33 1.03 -10.13 -6.84
CA GLY A 33 2.49 -10.01 -6.84
C GLY A 33 3.07 -9.02 -5.82
N ILE A 34 2.28 -8.02 -5.40
CA ILE A 34 2.73 -6.97 -4.46
C ILE A 34 3.15 -7.56 -3.12
N GLY A 35 2.30 -8.40 -2.52
CA GLY A 35 2.55 -8.95 -1.18
C GLY A 35 3.84 -9.77 -1.09
N PRO A 36 4.02 -10.81 -1.94
CA PRO A 36 5.25 -11.59 -1.96
C PRO A 36 6.51 -10.76 -2.24
N LYS A 37 6.43 -9.77 -3.14
CA LYS A 37 7.59 -8.95 -3.45
C LYS A 37 7.92 -7.99 -2.31
N PHE A 38 6.93 -7.40 -1.68
CA PHE A 38 7.12 -6.61 -0.47
C PHE A 38 7.77 -7.44 0.67
N ASP A 39 7.26 -8.65 0.92
CA ASP A 39 7.78 -9.57 1.94
C ASP A 39 9.25 -9.93 1.70
N LYS A 40 9.64 -10.01 0.43
CA LYS A 40 11.02 -10.31 0.03
C LYS A 40 11.93 -9.09 0.10
N GLU A 41 11.50 -7.96 -0.45
CA GLU A 41 12.39 -6.80 -0.71
C GLU A 41 12.39 -5.78 0.43
N ILE A 42 11.31 -5.66 1.22
CA ILE A 42 11.16 -4.55 2.19
C ILE A 42 11.02 -5.04 3.63
N TRP A 43 10.27 -6.12 3.86
CA TRP A 43 10.00 -6.62 5.20
C TRP A 43 11.26 -6.92 6.03
N PRO A 44 12.31 -7.57 5.50
CA PRO A 44 13.50 -7.89 6.30
C PRO A 44 14.15 -6.65 6.91
N SER A 45 14.24 -5.57 6.14
CA SER A 45 14.79 -4.30 6.61
C SER A 45 13.87 -3.61 7.62
N PHE A 46 12.54 -3.68 7.42
CA PHE A 46 11.59 -3.13 8.39
C PHE A 46 11.63 -3.87 9.73
N ASP A 47 11.58 -5.19 9.71
CA ASP A 47 11.64 -6.01 10.92
C ASP A 47 12.94 -5.76 11.69
N LYS A 48 14.09 -5.86 11.00
CA LYS A 48 15.42 -5.65 11.60
C LYS A 48 15.58 -4.26 12.24
N LEU A 49 15.07 -3.22 11.58
CA LEU A 49 15.31 -1.83 11.99
C LEU A 49 14.22 -1.26 12.92
N VAL A 50 13.03 -1.87 12.94
CA VAL A 50 11.87 -1.37 13.68
C VAL A 50 11.36 -2.41 14.67
N CYS A 51 10.79 -3.51 14.19
CA CYS A 51 10.06 -4.45 15.05
C CYS A 51 10.98 -5.20 16.01
N SER A 52 12.08 -5.75 15.51
CA SER A 52 13.10 -6.43 16.31
C SER A 52 13.85 -5.49 17.27
N LYS A 53 13.64 -4.16 17.15
CA LYS A 53 14.15 -3.16 18.11
C LYS A 53 13.14 -2.82 19.22
N GLY A 54 12.03 -3.56 19.31
CA GLY A 54 10.98 -3.34 20.32
C GLY A 54 10.05 -2.16 20.02
N LYS A 55 10.15 -1.55 18.82
CA LYS A 55 9.31 -0.43 18.42
C LYS A 55 7.91 -0.91 18.05
N SER A 56 6.91 -0.06 18.24
CA SER A 56 5.50 -0.37 18.02
C SER A 56 4.83 0.66 17.09
N PRO A 57 5.22 0.68 15.80
CA PRO A 57 4.63 1.60 14.83
C PRO A 57 3.14 1.33 14.64
N GLY A 58 2.37 2.38 14.41
CA GLY A 58 0.91 2.31 14.36
C GLY A 58 0.26 3.45 13.59
N ALA A 59 -1.03 3.69 13.83
CA ALA A 59 -1.80 4.70 13.10
C ALA A 59 -1.23 6.12 13.22
N ASP A 60 -0.56 6.45 14.33
CA ASP A 60 0.04 7.77 14.57
C ASP A 60 1.27 8.05 13.68
N ASP A 61 1.82 7.02 13.04
CA ASP A 61 2.88 7.17 12.04
C ASP A 61 2.35 7.57 10.65
N TRP A 62 1.03 7.64 10.48
CA TRP A 62 0.39 7.96 9.22
C TRP A 62 0.86 9.28 8.57
N PRO A 63 1.00 10.42 9.29
CA PRO A 63 1.44 11.66 8.65
C PRO A 63 2.83 11.54 8.00
N PHE A 64 3.72 10.73 8.59
CA PHE A 64 5.00 10.41 7.98
C PHE A 64 4.80 9.53 6.74
N ALA A 65 4.03 8.45 6.87
CA ALA A 65 3.74 7.51 5.79
C ALA A 65 3.17 8.22 4.56
N GLU A 66 2.20 9.10 4.79
CA GLU A 66 1.51 9.86 3.76
C GLU A 66 2.49 10.75 2.99
N LYS A 67 3.25 11.58 3.73
CA LYS A 67 4.15 12.58 3.18
C LYS A 67 5.38 11.98 2.50
N GLU A 68 5.97 10.94 3.10
CA GLU A 68 7.27 10.40 2.70
C GLU A 68 7.18 9.19 1.78
N VAL A 69 6.05 8.48 1.81
CA VAL A 69 5.87 7.23 1.06
C VAL A 69 4.70 7.34 0.10
N LEU A 70 3.46 7.53 0.57
CA LEU A 70 2.26 7.44 -0.27
C LEU A 70 2.25 8.50 -1.39
N ILE A 71 2.33 9.79 -1.04
CA ILE A 71 2.31 10.87 -2.04
C ILE A 71 3.47 10.74 -3.04
N PRO A 72 4.73 10.51 -2.61
CA PRO A 72 5.84 10.31 -3.54
C PRO A 72 5.71 9.03 -4.38
N LEU A 73 5.19 7.94 -3.83
CA LEU A 73 4.95 6.70 -4.56
C LEU A 73 3.89 6.92 -5.65
N TRP A 74 2.81 7.62 -5.31
CA TRP A 74 1.77 8.01 -6.27
C TRP A 74 2.35 8.78 -7.47
N ALA A 75 3.18 9.78 -7.18
CA ALA A 75 3.85 10.57 -8.22
C ALA A 75 4.85 9.74 -9.03
N LYS A 76 5.62 8.85 -8.39
CA LYS A 76 6.58 7.96 -9.07
C LYS A 76 5.89 7.00 -10.03
N LEU A 77 4.79 6.40 -9.60
CA LEU A 77 4.00 5.49 -10.44
C LEU A 77 3.38 6.23 -11.63
N GLY A 78 2.84 7.44 -11.40
CA GLY A 78 2.36 8.30 -12.48
C GLY A 78 3.45 8.62 -13.51
N LYS A 79 4.68 8.93 -13.07
CA LYS A 79 5.83 9.16 -13.95
C LYS A 79 6.27 7.93 -14.74
N LYS A 80 5.97 6.72 -14.24
CA LYS A 80 6.19 5.45 -14.95
C LYS A 80 5.08 5.12 -15.95
N GLY A 81 4.13 6.03 -16.16
CA GLY A 81 3.04 5.89 -17.12
C GLY A 81 1.79 5.23 -16.54
N LEU A 82 1.78 4.89 -15.25
CA LEU A 82 0.58 4.35 -14.62
C LEU A 82 -0.47 5.45 -14.51
N LYS A 83 -1.63 5.24 -15.13
CA LYS A 83 -2.78 6.12 -14.97
C LYS A 83 -3.31 5.93 -13.57
N LEU A 84 -3.31 7.01 -12.80
CA LEU A 84 -3.76 7.01 -11.41
C LEU A 84 -4.85 8.06 -11.21
N PRO A 85 -5.84 7.80 -10.34
CA PRO A 85 -6.77 8.83 -9.91
C PRO A 85 -6.06 9.97 -9.18
N PRO A 86 -6.58 11.21 -9.23
CA PRO A 86 -6.01 12.33 -8.49
C PRO A 86 -5.96 12.06 -6.98
N TYR A 87 -4.78 12.27 -6.38
CA TYR A 87 -4.55 11.90 -4.98
C TYR A 87 -5.50 12.62 -4.00
N LYS A 88 -5.53 13.96 -4.02
CA LYS A 88 -6.26 14.77 -3.03
C LYS A 88 -7.78 14.56 -3.05
N PRO A 89 -8.51 14.65 -4.19
CA PRO A 89 -9.96 14.56 -4.15
C PRO A 89 -10.48 13.12 -3.96
N GLN A 90 -9.70 12.10 -4.32
CA GLN A 90 -10.19 10.71 -4.37
C GLN A 90 -9.47 9.80 -3.38
N ILE A 91 -8.15 9.70 -3.48
CA ILE A 91 -7.37 8.69 -2.73
C ILE A 91 -7.14 9.08 -1.28
N LYS A 92 -6.94 10.38 -1.01
CA LYS A 92 -6.68 10.87 0.34
C LYS A 92 -7.79 10.48 1.31
N LYS A 93 -9.06 10.68 0.93
CA LYS A 93 -10.22 10.36 1.78
C LYS A 93 -10.28 8.88 2.12
N LEU A 94 -10.04 8.01 1.13
CA LEU A 94 -10.00 6.57 1.36
C LEU A 94 -8.86 6.18 2.30
N ALA A 95 -7.66 6.71 2.04
CA ALA A 95 -6.49 6.43 2.85
C ALA A 95 -6.70 6.86 4.31
N GLU A 96 -7.28 8.04 4.53
CA GLU A 96 -7.67 8.53 5.85
C GLU A 96 -8.72 7.63 6.51
N SER A 97 -9.77 7.20 5.79
CA SER A 97 -10.79 6.28 6.33
C SER A 97 -10.18 4.94 6.75
N ILE A 98 -9.31 4.33 5.94
CA ILE A 98 -8.63 3.09 6.30
C ILE A 98 -7.74 3.30 7.54
N VAL A 99 -7.01 4.41 7.63
CA VAL A 99 -6.18 4.70 8.80
C VAL A 99 -7.03 4.84 10.06
N GLN A 100 -8.11 5.62 10.01
CA GLN A 100 -8.97 5.83 11.16
C GLN A 100 -9.69 4.53 11.59
N GLU A 101 -10.26 3.81 10.63
CA GLU A 101 -11.17 2.71 10.92
C GLU A 101 -10.48 1.35 11.02
N CYS A 102 -9.40 1.13 10.26
CA CYS A 102 -8.71 -0.16 10.20
C CYS A 102 -7.44 -0.21 11.05
N ALA A 103 -6.76 0.92 11.26
CA ALA A 103 -5.56 0.98 12.11
C ALA A 103 -5.84 1.60 13.49
N LYS A 104 -6.37 2.83 13.52
CA LYS A 104 -6.52 3.59 14.78
C LYS A 104 -7.58 2.98 15.70
N LYS A 105 -8.78 2.71 15.18
CA LYS A 105 -9.87 2.08 15.94
C LYS A 105 -9.47 0.73 16.55
N HIS A 106 -8.59 0.00 15.87
CA HIS A 106 -8.11 -1.31 16.32
C HIS A 106 -6.80 -1.26 17.10
N LYS A 107 -6.23 -0.07 17.32
CA LYS A 107 -4.92 0.12 17.96
C LYS A 107 -3.83 -0.78 17.34
N THR A 108 -3.86 -0.91 16.01
CA THR A 108 -2.99 -1.83 15.28
C THR A 108 -1.52 -1.47 15.48
N ASN A 109 -0.75 -2.41 16.03
CA ASN A 109 0.70 -2.42 15.99
C ASN A 109 1.16 -3.14 14.73
N PHE A 110 1.87 -2.44 13.86
CA PHE A 110 2.30 -3.00 12.59
C PHE A 110 3.39 -4.07 12.75
N CYS A 111 3.98 -4.24 13.93
CA CYS A 111 4.89 -5.34 14.19
C CYS A 111 4.19 -6.64 14.62
N LYS A 112 2.88 -6.61 14.90
CA LYS A 112 2.12 -7.78 15.37
C LYS A 112 1.30 -8.41 14.26
N LYS A 113 1.63 -9.66 13.94
CA LYS A 113 0.97 -10.43 12.87
C LYS A 113 -0.57 -10.45 12.95
N PRO A 114 -1.19 -10.80 14.09
CA PRO A 114 -2.65 -10.92 14.14
C PRO A 114 -3.35 -9.57 13.91
N GLU A 115 -2.76 -8.50 14.41
CA GLU A 115 -3.29 -7.14 14.27
C GLU A 115 -3.17 -6.63 12.83
N LEU A 116 -2.07 -6.98 12.14
CA LEU A 116 -1.89 -6.70 10.71
C LEU A 116 -2.90 -7.44 9.83
N GLU A 117 -3.16 -8.72 10.11
CA GLU A 117 -4.11 -9.54 9.34
C GLU A 117 -5.54 -8.97 9.48
N LYS A 118 -5.92 -8.55 10.69
CA LYS A 118 -7.19 -7.88 10.96
C LYS A 118 -7.29 -6.54 10.24
N MET A 119 -6.25 -5.71 10.31
CA MET A 119 -6.19 -4.43 9.59
C MET A 119 -6.30 -4.65 8.08
N LYS A 120 -5.64 -5.67 7.53
CA LYS A 120 -5.68 -6.00 6.10
C LYS A 120 -7.10 -6.29 5.63
N GLY A 121 -7.84 -7.13 6.36
CA GLY A 121 -9.24 -7.44 6.03
C GLY A 121 -10.07 -6.16 5.93
N CYS A 122 -10.04 -5.33 6.97
CA CYS A 122 -10.74 -4.05 6.98
C CYS A 122 -10.31 -3.12 5.83
N ALA A 123 -9.01 -3.02 5.54
CA ALA A 123 -8.50 -2.16 4.49
C ALA A 123 -8.95 -2.62 3.10
N ILE A 124 -9.01 -3.94 2.87
CA ILE A 124 -9.55 -4.54 1.64
C ILE A 124 -11.04 -4.23 1.53
N ASP A 125 -11.82 -4.42 2.59
CA ASP A 125 -13.26 -4.12 2.60
C ASP A 125 -13.54 -2.64 2.27
N LYS A 126 -12.76 -1.72 2.85
CA LYS A 126 -12.84 -0.29 2.54
C LYS A 126 -12.47 0.03 1.10
N ALA A 127 -11.40 -0.59 0.59
CA ALA A 127 -10.98 -0.40 -0.79
C ALA A 127 -12.03 -0.94 -1.76
N MET A 128 -12.59 -2.13 -1.52
CA MET A 128 -13.65 -2.71 -2.34
C MET A 128 -14.92 -1.85 -2.30
N GLY A 129 -15.34 -1.42 -1.11
CA GLY A 129 -16.49 -0.52 -0.96
C GLY A 129 -16.29 0.80 -1.70
N PHE A 130 -15.08 1.34 -1.70
CA PHE A 130 -14.73 2.52 -2.50
C PHE A 130 -14.81 2.24 -4.00
N ILE A 131 -14.28 1.13 -4.50
CA ILE A 131 -14.36 0.75 -5.92
C ILE A 131 -15.83 0.57 -6.34
N MET A 132 -16.61 -0.16 -5.56
CA MET A 132 -18.04 -0.39 -5.83
C MET A 132 -18.84 0.91 -5.81
N GLY A 133 -18.48 1.85 -4.93
CA GLY A 133 -19.09 3.19 -4.88
C GLY A 133 -18.60 4.15 -5.97
N ASN A 134 -17.55 3.79 -6.73
CA ASN A 134 -16.92 4.62 -7.76
C ASN A 134 -16.53 3.73 -8.97
N MET A 135 -17.52 3.01 -9.52
CA MET A 135 -17.28 2.06 -10.63
C MET A 135 -16.67 2.73 -11.86
N ASP A 136 -16.95 4.02 -12.06
CA ASP A 136 -16.35 4.87 -13.10
C ASP A 136 -14.82 4.95 -12.98
N LEU A 137 -14.28 4.97 -11.76
CA LEU A 137 -12.84 4.89 -11.51
C LEU A 137 -12.31 3.50 -11.87
N GLY A 138 -13.06 2.45 -11.53
CA GLY A 138 -12.74 1.07 -11.91
C GLY A 138 -12.58 0.93 -13.42
N ASP A 139 -13.51 1.44 -14.21
CA ASP A 139 -13.46 1.36 -15.66
C ASP A 139 -12.34 2.22 -16.27
N LYS A 140 -12.14 3.42 -15.71
CA LYS A 140 -11.15 4.38 -16.22
C LYS A 140 -9.72 3.95 -15.96
N TYR A 141 -9.45 3.37 -14.81
CA TYR A 141 -8.09 3.03 -14.38
C TYR A 141 -7.81 1.53 -14.50
N GLY A 142 -8.83 0.68 -14.39
CA GLY A 142 -8.69 -0.77 -14.37
C GLY A 142 -8.74 -1.51 -15.68
N ASN A 143 -8.11 -0.94 -16.70
CA ASN A 143 -7.96 -1.59 -18.00
C ASN A 143 -6.64 -2.34 -18.12
N GLU A 144 -6.61 -3.31 -19.04
CA GLU A 144 -5.47 -4.19 -19.30
C GLU A 144 -4.15 -3.42 -19.52
N ALA A 145 -4.18 -2.33 -20.29
CA ALA A 145 -2.99 -1.54 -20.58
C ALA A 145 -2.38 -0.94 -19.30
N ASN A 146 -3.22 -0.38 -18.43
CA ASN A 146 -2.78 0.15 -17.14
C ASN A 146 -2.25 -0.96 -16.23
N CYS A 147 -2.88 -2.14 -16.24
CA CYS A 147 -2.44 -3.29 -15.45
C CYS A 147 -1.09 -3.88 -15.91
N LYS A 148 -0.81 -3.87 -17.22
CA LYS A 148 0.52 -4.23 -17.74
C LYS A 148 1.60 -3.26 -17.24
N ILE A 149 1.31 -1.96 -17.19
CA ILE A 149 2.23 -0.95 -16.64
C ILE A 149 2.41 -1.16 -15.13
N ALA A 150 1.34 -1.48 -14.41
CA ALA A 150 1.39 -1.84 -13.00
C ALA A 150 2.35 -3.02 -12.76
N MET A 151 2.23 -4.11 -13.52
CA MET A 151 3.17 -5.24 -13.39
C MET A 151 4.61 -4.84 -13.64
N LYS A 152 4.89 -4.05 -14.68
CA LYS A 152 6.25 -3.55 -14.95
C LYS A 152 6.80 -2.72 -13.78
N CYS A 153 5.95 -1.90 -13.15
CA CYS A 153 6.35 -1.14 -11.96
C CYS A 153 6.69 -2.06 -10.77
N LEU A 154 5.99 -3.19 -10.62
CA LEU A 154 6.31 -4.18 -9.59
C LEU A 154 7.59 -4.94 -9.92
N GLU A 155 7.90 -5.16 -11.19
CA GLU A 155 9.12 -5.82 -11.62
C GLU A 155 10.36 -4.93 -11.43
N ASP A 156 10.20 -3.61 -11.53
CA ASP A 156 11.27 -2.63 -11.39
C ASP A 156 11.86 -2.55 -9.98
N GLN A 157 13.09 -3.05 -9.83
CA GLN A 157 13.84 -3.07 -8.57
C GLN A 157 14.08 -1.66 -8.00
N SER A 158 14.23 -0.63 -8.84
CA SER A 158 14.49 0.75 -8.38
C SER A 158 13.34 1.31 -7.53
N LEU A 159 12.13 0.79 -7.71
CA LEU A 159 10.98 1.14 -6.87
C LEU A 159 11.14 0.58 -5.45
N TRP A 160 11.57 -0.67 -5.34
CA TRP A 160 11.75 -1.38 -4.09
C TRP A 160 12.97 -0.86 -3.32
N ASP A 161 14.09 -0.61 -4.00
CA ASP A 161 15.28 0.02 -3.41
C ASP A 161 14.96 1.41 -2.84
N TRP A 162 14.11 2.17 -3.55
CA TRP A 162 13.63 3.45 -3.04
C TRP A 162 12.75 3.30 -1.80
N LEU A 163 11.84 2.32 -1.77
CA LEU A 163 11.00 2.02 -0.60
C LEU A 163 11.84 1.59 0.59
N GLU A 164 12.88 0.79 0.38
CA GLU A 164 13.80 0.36 1.44
C GLU A 164 14.51 1.57 2.09
N LYS A 165 14.98 2.52 1.27
CA LYS A 165 15.54 3.79 1.78
C LYS A 165 14.54 4.56 2.64
N LYS A 166 13.25 4.50 2.32
CA LYS A 166 12.20 5.11 3.14
C LYS A 166 11.98 4.37 4.46
N VAL A 167 12.08 3.04 4.48
CA VAL A 167 12.08 2.25 5.72
C VAL A 167 13.25 2.64 6.62
N ILE A 168 14.46 2.81 6.07
CA ILE A 168 15.62 3.28 6.83
C ILE A 168 15.36 4.66 7.44
N LYS A 169 14.81 5.60 6.66
CA LYS A 169 14.44 6.94 7.14
C LYS A 169 13.37 6.87 8.24
N PHE A 170 12.36 6.03 8.05
CA PHE A 170 11.30 5.82 9.04
C PHE A 170 11.88 5.26 10.34
N ALA A 171 12.71 4.23 10.25
CA ALA A 171 13.34 3.60 11.40
C ALA A 171 14.08 4.63 12.26
N LYS A 172 14.81 5.57 11.65
CA LYS A 172 15.45 6.69 12.35
C LYS A 172 14.45 7.59 13.08
N LYS A 173 13.32 7.94 12.45
CA LYS A 173 12.25 8.80 13.04
C LYS A 173 11.54 8.16 14.22
N VAL A 174 11.43 6.84 14.26
CA VAL A 174 10.82 6.11 15.38
C VAL A 174 11.86 5.61 16.41
N THR A 175 13.11 6.08 16.34
CA THR A 175 14.14 5.90 17.37
C THR A 175 14.24 7.16 18.21
#